data_AF-A0A536UUQ4-F1
#
_entry.id   AF-A0A536UUQ4-F1
#
_cell.length_a   1.000
_cell.length_b   1.000
_cell.length_c   1.000
_cell.angle_alpha   90.00
_cell.angle_beta   90.00
_cell.angle_gamma   90.00
#
_symmetry.space_group_name_H-M   'P 1'
#
loop_
_entity.id
_entity.type
_entity.pdbx_description
1 polymer ?
#
loop_
_entity_poly.entity_id
_entity_poly.type
_entity_poly.pdbx_seq_one_letter_code
_entity_poly.pdbx_strand_id
1 'polypeptide(L)'
;MSPSSFAERHPITRRLLVGATILGVLTACGTAALQYEEERLTFRVVKETPGWYVGLPDGVREFDIPVNHDADAQRIHAWWWPAKNPNAPAVLYLHGARWSLT
;
A
#
# COMPACT_ATOMS: atom_id res chain seq x y z
N MET A 1 46.45 -37.00 33.25
CA MET A 1 46.05 -36.22 32.06
C MET A 1 44.55 -35.97 32.19
N SER A 2 44.16 -34.83 32.76
CA SER A 2 42.78 -34.59 33.24
C SER A 2 41.93 -33.94 32.14
N PRO A 3 40.69 -34.39 31.88
CA PRO A 3 39.86 -33.93 30.76
C PRO A 3 39.05 -32.67 31.08
N SER A 4 39.53 -31.79 31.95
CA SER A 4 38.77 -30.62 32.41
C SER A 4 38.93 -29.34 31.57
N SER A 5 39.77 -29.32 30.52
CA SER A 5 40.07 -28.05 29.81
C SER A 5 39.16 -27.73 28.60
N PHE A 6 38.26 -28.62 28.17
CA PHE A 6 37.50 -28.37 26.93
C PHE A 6 36.19 -27.59 27.15
N ALA A 7 35.55 -27.75 28.32
CA ALA A 7 34.24 -27.15 28.59
C ALA A 7 34.29 -25.62 28.86
N GLU A 8 35.44 -25.08 29.25
CA GLU A 8 35.56 -23.70 29.75
C GLU A 8 35.87 -22.65 28.66
N ARG A 9 36.27 -23.06 27.45
CA ARG A 9 36.72 -22.13 26.38
C ARG A 9 35.61 -21.71 25.40
N HIS A 10 34.45 -22.36 25.42
CA HIS A 10 33.34 -22.11 24.51
C HIS A 10 32.18 -21.21 24.99
N PRO A 11 32.09 -20.72 26.25
CA PRO A 11 30.91 -19.95 26.67
C PRO A 11 30.84 -18.59 25.97
N ILE A 12 31.99 -17.97 25.69
CA ILE A 12 32.07 -16.69 24.97
C ILE A 12 31.68 -16.89 23.50
N THR A 13 32.25 -17.89 22.82
CA THR A 13 31.90 -18.20 21.42
C THR A 13 30.42 -18.55 21.27
N ARG A 14 29.85 -19.32 22.22
CA ARG A 14 28.41 -19.63 22.24
C ARG A 14 27.55 -18.38 22.43
N ARG A 15 27.95 -17.48 23.34
CA ARG A 15 27.26 -16.20 23.54
C ARG A 15 27.33 -15.30 22.31
N LEU A 16 28.48 -15.25 21.64
CA LEU A 16 28.66 -14.48 20.40
C LEU A 16 27.82 -15.06 19.26
N LEU A 17 27.76 -16.39 19.11
CA LEU A 17 26.89 -17.04 18.12
C LEU A 17 25.42 -16.72 18.39
N VAL A 18 24.96 -16.88 19.64
CA VAL A 18 23.59 -16.53 20.02
C VAL A 18 23.29 -15.05 19.77
N GLY A 19 24.20 -14.15 20.14
CA GLY A 19 24.06 -12.71 19.89
C GLY A 19 23.99 -12.37 18.39
N ALA A 20 24.86 -12.98 17.58
CA ALA A 20 24.85 -12.80 16.13
C ALA A 20 23.57 -13.35 15.49
N THR A 21 23.07 -14.50 15.96
CA THR A 21 21.79 -15.06 15.50
C THR A 21 20.62 -14.12 15.85
N ILE A 22 20.56 -13.62 17.09
CA ILE A 22 19.51 -12.69 17.51
C ILE A 22 19.56 -11.41 16.67
N LEU A 23 20.75 -10.84 16.48
CA LEU A 23 20.91 -9.63 15.67
C LEU A 23 20.49 -9.86 14.21
N GLY A 24 20.87 -11.00 13.62
CA GLY A 24 20.48 -11.38 12.26
C GLY A 24 18.97 -11.51 12.11
N VAL A 25 18.29 -12.18 13.06
CA VAL A 25 16.83 -12.33 13.05
C VAL A 25 16.14 -10.97 13.20
N LEU A 26 16.56 -10.15 14.17
CA LEU A 26 15.96 -8.82 14.38
C LEU A 26 16.14 -7.92 13.15
N THR A 27 17.29 -7.99 12.49
CA THR A 27 17.55 -7.20 11.27
C THR A 27 16.64 -7.67 10.14
N ALA A 28 16.55 -8.97 9.87
CA ALA A 28 15.73 -9.51 8.80
C ALA A 28 14.22 -9.27 9.03
N CYS A 29 13.74 -9.48 10.26
CA CYS A 29 12.35 -9.22 10.61
C CYS A 29 12.03 -7.72 10.57
N GLY A 30 12.96 -6.88 11.05
CA GLY A 30 12.81 -5.42 11.03
C GLY A 30 12.70 -4.87 9.61
N THR A 31 13.55 -5.33 8.68
CA THR A 31 13.48 -4.90 7.27
C THR A 31 12.21 -5.39 6.60
N ALA A 32 11.77 -6.62 6.86
CA ALA A 32 10.52 -7.14 6.32
C ALA A 32 9.30 -6.35 6.83
N ALA A 33 9.28 -6.00 8.11
CA ALA A 33 8.21 -5.19 8.69
C ALA A 33 8.17 -3.77 8.11
N LEU A 34 9.33 -3.15 7.91
CA LEU A 34 9.43 -1.83 7.28
C LEU A 34 8.94 -1.86 5.84
N GLN A 35 9.40 -2.83 5.04
CA GLN A 35 8.95 -2.99 3.65
C GLN A 35 7.44 -3.18 3.57
N TYR A 36 6.88 -4.04 4.44
CA TYR A 36 5.43 -4.23 4.51
C TYR A 36 4.68 -2.92 4.81
N GLU A 37 5.18 -2.13 5.75
CA GLU A 37 4.55 -0.85 6.10
C GLU A 37 4.69 0.21 5.00
N GLU A 38 5.83 0.25 4.31
CA GLU A 38 6.03 1.13 3.15
C GLU A 38 5.05 0.79 2.03
N GLU A 39 4.95 -0.48 1.65
CA GLU A 39 4.00 -0.96 0.65
C GLU A 39 2.56 -0.67 1.07
N ARG A 40 2.22 -0.99 2.33
CA ARG A 40 0.88 -0.74 2.87
C ARG A 40 0.57 0.75 2.83
N LEU A 41 1.43 1.62 3.33
CA LEU A 41 1.15 3.05 3.35
C LEU A 41 1.12 3.64 1.95
N THR A 42 1.96 3.17 1.03
CA THR A 42 2.02 3.69 -0.34
C THR A 42 0.82 3.26 -1.17
N PHE A 43 0.44 1.98 -1.09
CA PHE A 43 -0.56 1.38 -1.99
C PHE A 43 -1.91 1.06 -1.33
N ARG A 44 -2.09 1.33 -0.03
CA ARG A 44 -3.39 1.13 0.62
C ARG A 44 -4.46 1.97 -0.06
N VAL A 45 -5.55 1.31 -0.40
CA VAL A 45 -6.80 1.93 -0.83
C VAL A 45 -7.46 2.61 0.37
N VAL A 46 -7.60 3.92 0.33
CA VAL A 46 -8.35 4.68 1.34
C VAL A 46 -9.69 5.05 0.73
N LYS A 47 -10.77 4.63 1.40
CA LYS A 47 -12.17 4.92 1.00
C LYS A 47 -12.69 6.24 1.56
N GLU A 48 -11.87 6.94 2.33
CA GLU A 48 -12.23 8.22 2.92
C GLU A 48 -11.99 9.35 1.93
N THR A 49 -12.95 10.25 1.85
CA THR A 49 -12.79 11.52 1.13
C THR A 49 -11.66 12.32 1.78
N PRO A 50 -10.59 12.66 1.05
CA PRO A 50 -9.46 13.35 1.65
C PRO A 50 -9.85 14.76 2.11
N GLY A 51 -9.27 15.23 3.21
CA GLY A 51 -9.63 16.54 3.81
C GLY A 51 -9.34 17.78 2.95
N TRP A 52 -8.63 17.63 1.83
CA TRP A 52 -8.43 18.69 0.83
C TRP A 52 -9.52 18.71 -0.25
N TYR A 53 -10.38 17.69 -0.31
CA TYR A 53 -11.50 17.65 -1.25
C TYR A 53 -12.58 18.64 -0.82
N VAL A 54 -12.87 19.60 -1.69
CA VAL A 54 -13.83 20.68 -1.44
C VAL A 54 -15.10 20.53 -2.28
N GLY A 55 -15.34 19.34 -2.83
CA GLY A 55 -16.44 19.08 -3.76
C GLY A 55 -16.04 19.18 -5.23
N LEU A 56 -17.02 18.97 -6.09
CA LEU A 56 -16.86 19.01 -7.54
C LEU A 56 -16.87 20.44 -8.10
N PRO A 57 -16.01 20.77 -9.07
CA PRO A 57 -16.11 22.01 -9.83
C PRO A 57 -17.45 22.15 -10.57
N ASP A 58 -17.87 23.40 -10.80
CA ASP A 58 -19.09 23.69 -11.54
C ASP A 58 -19.12 23.04 -12.93
N GLY A 59 -20.24 22.40 -13.24
CA GLY A 59 -20.47 21.76 -14.54
C GLY A 59 -19.89 20.34 -14.65
N VAL A 60 -19.17 19.84 -13.65
CA VAL A 60 -18.83 18.42 -13.58
C VAL A 60 -20.09 17.60 -13.31
N ARG A 61 -20.27 16.52 -14.09
CA ARG A 61 -21.38 15.58 -13.95
C ARG A 61 -20.88 14.30 -13.31
N GLU A 62 -21.62 13.81 -12.33
CA GLU A 62 -21.35 12.56 -11.63
C GLU A 62 -22.35 11.49 -12.07
N PHE A 63 -21.87 10.28 -12.37
CA PHE A 63 -22.70 9.18 -12.85
C PHE A 63 -22.01 7.84 -12.65
N ASP A 64 -22.80 6.77 -12.67
CA ASP A 64 -22.30 5.41 -12.53
C ASP A 64 -22.39 4.63 -13.84
N ILE A 65 -21.27 4.06 -14.27
CA ILE A 65 -21.15 3.24 -15.47
C ILE A 65 -21.30 1.77 -15.07
N PRO A 66 -22.33 1.05 -15.55
CA PRO A 66 -22.44 -0.38 -15.29
C PRO A 66 -21.37 -1.13 -16.10
N VAL A 67 -20.69 -2.10 -15.48
CA VAL A 67 -19.62 -2.88 -16.16
C VAL A 67 -20.16 -3.86 -17.20
N ASN A 68 -21.45 -4.21 -17.10
CA ASN A 68 -22.16 -5.07 -18.04
C ASN A 68 -23.66 -4.71 -18.08
N HIS A 69 -24.48 -5.51 -18.77
CA HIS A 69 -25.91 -5.26 -18.95
C HIS A 69 -26.81 -5.96 -17.92
N ASP A 70 -26.24 -6.64 -16.92
CA ASP A 70 -27.01 -7.38 -15.92
C ASP A 70 -27.67 -6.43 -14.92
N ALA A 71 -28.77 -6.88 -14.30
CA ALA A 71 -29.51 -6.05 -13.33
C ALA A 71 -28.71 -5.78 -12.04
N ASP A 72 -27.80 -6.68 -11.68
CA ASP A 72 -26.91 -6.63 -10.52
C ASP A 72 -25.46 -6.25 -10.89
N ALA A 73 -25.26 -5.67 -12.08
CA ALA A 73 -23.96 -5.22 -12.55
C ALA A 73 -23.25 -4.35 -11.53
N GLN A 74 -21.97 -4.66 -11.27
CA GLN A 74 -21.09 -3.73 -10.56
C GLN A 74 -21.01 -2.40 -11.32
N ARG A 75 -20.81 -1.32 -10.58
CA ARG A 75 -20.83 0.04 -11.13
C ARG A 75 -19.51 0.76 -10.86
N ILE A 76 -19.01 1.42 -11.90
CA ILE A 76 -17.86 2.32 -11.81
C ILE A 76 -18.40 3.72 -11.62
N HIS A 77 -18.10 4.31 -10.47
CA HIS A 77 -18.40 5.69 -10.20
C HIS A 77 -17.47 6.60 -11.02
N ALA A 78 -18.04 7.58 -11.73
CA ALA A 78 -17.31 8.38 -12.69
C ALA A 78 -17.72 9.85 -12.68
N TRP A 79 -16.76 10.70 -13.02
CA TRP A 79 -16.96 12.13 -13.24
C TRP A 79 -16.69 12.51 -14.69
N TRP A 80 -17.52 13.39 -15.22
CA TRP A 80 -17.35 13.96 -16.54
C TRP A 80 -17.36 15.48 -16.49
N TRP A 81 -16.26 16.08 -16.93
CA TRP A 81 -16.18 17.52 -17.14
C TRP A 81 -16.35 17.82 -18.64
N PRO A 82 -17.54 18.30 -19.08
CA PRO A 82 -17.76 18.60 -20.49
C PRO A 82 -16.89 19.77 -20.95
N ALA A 83 -16.19 19.58 -22.06
CA ALA A 83 -15.59 20.69 -22.79
C ALA A 83 -16.68 21.58 -23.41
N LYS A 84 -16.39 22.87 -23.58
CA LYS A 84 -17.29 23.81 -24.28
C LYS A 84 -17.55 23.41 -25.73
N ASN A 85 -16.56 22.81 -26.40
CA ASN A 85 -16.70 22.27 -27.74
C ASN A 85 -17.11 20.78 -27.65
N PRO A 86 -18.30 20.40 -28.16
CA PRO A 86 -18.76 19.00 -28.11
C PRO A 86 -17.90 18.04 -28.93
N ASN A 87 -17.09 18.54 -29.87
CA ASN A 87 -16.20 17.74 -30.71
C ASN A 87 -14.74 17.73 -30.21
N ALA A 88 -14.48 18.24 -29.00
CA ALA A 88 -13.15 18.18 -28.40
C ALA A 88 -12.77 16.73 -28.05
N PRO A 89 -11.47 16.36 -28.12
CA PRO A 89 -11.02 15.06 -27.66
C PRO A 89 -11.28 14.88 -26.16
N ALA A 90 -11.62 13.66 -25.76
CA ALA A 90 -11.81 13.29 -24.37
C ALA A 90 -10.53 12.66 -23.79
N VAL A 91 -10.28 12.89 -22.50
CA VAL A 91 -9.23 12.21 -21.73
C VAL A 91 -9.90 11.32 -20.70
N LEU A 92 -9.57 10.02 -20.73
CA LEU A 92 -9.94 9.09 -19.68
C LEU A 92 -8.83 9.11 -18.62
N TYR A 93 -9.15 9.69 -17.45
CA TYR A 93 -8.24 9.70 -16.31
C TYR A 93 -8.63 8.60 -15.32
N LEU A 94 -7.68 7.73 -15.01
CA LEU A 94 -7.82 6.70 -13.97
C LEU A 94 -6.93 7.10 -12.80
N HIS A 95 -7.54 7.31 -11.64
CA HIS A 95 -6.80 7.69 -10.44
C HIS A 95 -6.03 6.49 -9.86
N GLY A 96 -4.98 6.78 -9.10
CA GLY A 96 -4.23 5.75 -8.38
C GLY A 96 -5.02 5.16 -7.20
N ALA A 97 -4.54 4.05 -6.65
CA ALA A 97 -5.24 3.27 -5.63
C ALA A 97 -5.58 4.03 -4.33
N ARG A 98 -4.86 5.10 -4.00
CA ARG A 98 -4.89 5.67 -2.65
C ARG A 98 -6.10 6.54 -2.34
N TRP A 99 -6.65 7.28 -3.30
CA TRP A 99 -7.68 8.27 -3.02
C TRP A 99 -8.99 7.88 -3.71
N SER A 100 -9.99 7.50 -2.91
CA SER A 100 -11.38 7.56 -3.34
C SER A 100 -11.78 9.04 -3.40
N LEU A 101 -12.36 9.39 -4.53
CA LEU A 101 -12.74 10.76 -4.85
C LEU A 101 -14.20 11.05 -4.42
N THR A 102 -14.94 10.01 -4.04
CA THR A 102 -16.26 9.95 -3.40
C THR A 102 -16.51 8.53 -2.88
#